data_AF-A0A0D7KQQ6-F1
#
_entry.id   AF-A0A0D7KQQ6-F1
#
_cell.length_a   1.000
_cell.length_b   1.000
_cell.length_c   1.000
_cell.angle_alpha   90.00
_cell.angle_beta   90.00
_cell.angle_gamma   90.00
#
_symmetry.space_group_name_H-M   'P 1'
#
loop_
_entity.id
_entity.type
_entity.pdbx_description
1 polymer ?
#
loop_
_entity_poly.entity_id
_entity_poly.type
_entity_poly.pdbx_seq_one_letter_code
_entity_poly.pdbx_strand_id
1 'polypeptide(L)'
;MEIAIMLYDGITALDAIGPYEVFAATMKCKVKFVAKEKGLITLDSKMGYMHADYSFSEITSADILVVPGCSPPNYKAPMNDEATLNWIRQLHETTTWTTSVCNGSLILSAAGLLNGAKATSHWGSFELLRSLGAIPTDERVVRHGKIVTAAGISSGIDMALQLVAWEMGEEMSKGVQLILEYDPQPPFDAGSPHKAPAPLVEQIRGMLQQFSQQEPNL
;
A
#
# COMPACT_ATOMS: atom_id res chain seq x y z
N MET A 1 -3.65 12.30 14.83
CA MET A 1 -4.13 12.04 13.47
C MET A 1 -4.83 10.69 13.44
N GLU A 2 -5.95 10.60 12.76
CA GLU A 2 -6.71 9.37 12.54
C GLU A 2 -6.22 8.70 11.25
N ILE A 3 -5.73 7.46 11.35
CA ILE A 3 -5.18 6.71 10.21
C ILE A 3 -6.07 5.50 9.96
N ALA A 4 -6.60 5.37 8.75
CA ALA A 4 -7.34 4.19 8.31
C ALA A 4 -6.42 3.33 7.43
N ILE A 5 -6.18 2.09 7.84
CA ILE A 5 -5.46 1.10 7.03
C ILE A 5 -6.47 0.06 6.56
N MET A 6 -6.70 0.01 5.25
CA MET A 6 -7.64 -0.92 4.64
C MET A 6 -7.09 -2.35 4.73
N LEU A 7 -7.91 -3.28 5.21
CA LEU A 7 -7.67 -4.71 5.18
C LEU A 7 -8.69 -5.40 4.26
N TYR A 8 -8.26 -6.48 3.61
CA TYR A 8 -9.08 -7.32 2.74
C TYR A 8 -8.41 -8.68 2.59
N ASP A 9 -9.16 -9.73 2.27
CA ASP A 9 -8.59 -11.07 2.14
C ASP A 9 -7.51 -11.13 1.07
N GLY A 10 -6.47 -11.91 1.32
CA GLY A 10 -5.32 -12.05 0.44
C GLY A 10 -4.40 -10.84 0.43
N ILE A 11 -4.41 -10.02 1.47
CA ILE A 11 -3.49 -8.89 1.66
C ILE A 11 -2.06 -9.33 1.97
N THR A 12 -1.07 -8.57 1.50
CA THR A 12 0.32 -8.71 1.98
C THR A 12 0.45 -7.97 3.32
N ALA A 13 0.70 -8.70 4.41
CA ALA A 13 0.70 -8.11 5.76
C ALA A 13 1.67 -6.93 5.93
N LEU A 14 2.87 -7.02 5.35
CA LEU A 14 3.89 -5.97 5.50
C LEU A 14 3.48 -4.64 4.85
N ASP A 15 2.64 -4.68 3.81
CA ASP A 15 2.12 -3.47 3.16
C ASP A 15 1.20 -2.67 4.11
N ALA A 16 0.54 -3.36 5.05
CA ALA A 16 -0.29 -2.75 6.10
C ALA A 16 0.52 -2.45 7.36
N ILE A 17 1.30 -3.43 7.83
CA ILE A 17 2.03 -3.37 9.10
C ILE A 17 3.23 -2.42 9.05
N GLY A 18 3.94 -2.33 7.92
CA GLY A 18 5.08 -1.41 7.78
C GLY A 18 4.70 0.05 8.05
N PRO A 19 3.68 0.61 7.36
CA PRO A 19 3.16 1.93 7.69
C PRO A 19 2.58 2.03 9.11
N TYR A 20 1.87 0.99 9.58
CA TYR A 20 1.30 0.96 10.94
C TYR A 20 2.35 1.18 12.02
N GLU A 21 3.48 0.47 11.98
CA GLU A 21 4.54 0.58 12.98
C GLU A 21 5.10 2.00 13.05
N VAL A 22 5.32 2.64 11.89
CA VAL A 22 5.78 4.03 11.81
C VAL A 22 4.76 4.99 12.40
N PHE A 23 3.47 4.88 12.03
CA PHE A 23 2.45 5.76 12.56
C PHE A 23 2.22 5.56 14.06
N ALA A 24 2.20 4.30 14.53
CA ALA A 24 2.02 3.97 15.93
C ALA A 24 3.15 4.54 16.81
N ALA A 25 4.41 4.44 16.34
CA ALA A 25 5.58 4.95 17.05
C ALA A 25 5.56 6.47 17.28
N THR A 26 4.75 7.23 16.53
CA THR A 26 4.59 8.68 16.76
C THR A 26 3.93 9.01 18.10
N MET A 27 3.16 8.08 18.68
CA MET A 27 2.24 8.29 19.82
C MET A 27 1.20 9.42 19.61
N LYS A 28 1.13 9.99 18.40
CA LYS A 28 0.23 11.09 17.99
C LYS A 28 -0.79 10.63 16.95
N CYS A 29 -0.64 9.42 16.43
CA CYS A 29 -1.58 8.78 15.52
C CYS A 29 -2.45 7.75 16.25
N LYS A 30 -3.72 7.69 15.87
CA LYS A 30 -4.63 6.60 16.19
C LYS A 30 -4.84 5.81 14.91
N VAL A 31 -4.29 4.60 14.85
CA VAL A 31 -4.41 3.72 13.68
C VAL A 31 -5.60 2.79 13.85
N LYS A 32 -6.36 2.61 12.78
CA LYS A 32 -7.52 1.72 12.71
C LYS A 32 -7.33 0.76 11.55
N PHE A 33 -7.41 -0.53 11.82
CA PHE A 33 -7.56 -1.55 10.79
C PHE A 33 -9.03 -1.65 10.40
N VAL A 34 -9.30 -1.43 9.11
CA VAL A 34 -10.66 -1.29 8.59
C VAL A 34 -10.86 -2.23 7.42
N ALA A 35 -11.90 -3.05 7.44
CA ALA A 35 -12.28 -3.90 6.33
C ALA A 35 -13.74 -3.69 5.97
N LYS A 36 -14.23 -4.35 4.91
CA LYS A 36 -15.66 -4.31 4.55
C LYS A 36 -16.54 -4.74 5.71
N GLU A 37 -16.16 -5.85 6.35
CA GLU A 37 -16.74 -6.37 7.58
C GLU A 37 -15.64 -6.58 8.62
N LYS A 38 -15.99 -6.48 9.92
CA LYS A 38 -15.04 -6.78 11.00
C LYS A 38 -14.65 -8.25 11.02
N GLY A 39 -13.49 -8.52 11.62
CA GLY A 39 -13.06 -9.88 11.94
C GLY A 39 -11.71 -10.25 11.34
N LEU A 40 -11.50 -11.55 11.17
CA LEU A 40 -10.25 -12.08 10.67
C LEU A 40 -10.15 -11.91 9.15
N ILE A 41 -8.99 -11.42 8.72
CA ILE A 41 -8.61 -11.21 7.34
C ILE A 41 -7.47 -12.16 7.01
N THR A 42 -7.66 -12.96 5.97
CA THR A 42 -6.68 -13.97 5.55
C THR A 42 -5.52 -13.31 4.82
N LEU A 43 -4.29 -13.71 5.17
CA LEU A 43 -3.07 -13.18 4.53
C LEU A 43 -2.69 -13.98 3.28
N ASP A 44 -2.08 -13.33 2.29
CA ASP A 44 -1.61 -14.00 1.06
C ASP A 44 -0.46 -15.00 1.27
N SER A 45 0.23 -14.91 2.41
CA SER A 45 1.20 -15.90 2.88
C SER A 45 0.56 -17.26 3.22
N LYS A 46 -0.78 -17.35 3.21
CA LYS A 46 -1.59 -18.53 3.55
C LYS A 46 -1.40 -19.02 4.99
N MET A 47 -0.73 -18.23 5.82
CA MET A 47 -0.45 -18.56 7.20
C MET A 47 -0.56 -17.31 8.06
N GLY A 48 -1.59 -17.27 8.91
CA GLY A 48 -1.90 -16.14 9.78
C GLY A 48 -3.11 -15.32 9.33
N TYR A 49 -3.55 -14.45 10.23
CA TYR A 49 -4.67 -13.54 10.03
C TYR A 49 -4.29 -12.17 10.60
N MET A 50 -4.87 -11.11 10.04
CA MET A 50 -4.98 -9.82 10.70
C MET A 50 -6.42 -9.60 11.15
N HIS A 51 -6.64 -8.83 12.21
CA HIS A 51 -7.98 -8.50 12.67
C HIS A 51 -8.36 -7.08 12.23
N ALA A 52 -9.50 -6.95 11.55
CA ALA A 52 -10.14 -5.67 11.29
C ALA A 52 -11.08 -5.32 12.45
N ASP A 53 -10.71 -4.30 13.22
CA ASP A 53 -11.49 -3.82 14.37
C ASP A 53 -12.72 -3.00 13.97
N TYR A 54 -12.68 -2.45 12.75
CA TYR A 54 -13.69 -1.55 12.20
C TYR A 54 -14.19 -2.02 10.84
N SER A 55 -15.48 -1.81 10.56
CA SER A 55 -16.05 -1.96 9.23
C SER A 55 -15.97 -0.65 8.44
N PHE A 56 -16.14 -0.71 7.12
CA PHE A 56 -16.23 0.47 6.25
C PHE A 56 -17.35 1.43 6.70
N SER A 57 -18.48 0.90 7.18
CA SER A 57 -19.61 1.70 7.64
C SER A 57 -19.35 2.50 8.92
N GLU A 58 -18.35 2.13 9.72
CA GLU A 58 -18.00 2.83 10.97
C GLU A 58 -16.95 3.92 10.75
N ILE A 59 -16.25 3.91 9.61
CA ILE A 59 -15.18 4.84 9.29
C ILE A 59 -15.63 5.69 8.10
N THR A 60 -16.05 6.92 8.39
CA THR A 60 -16.51 7.89 7.39
C THR A 60 -15.49 9.00 7.11
N SER A 61 -14.41 9.07 7.89
CA SER A 61 -13.31 10.01 7.69
C SER A 61 -12.01 9.50 8.30
N ALA A 62 -10.88 9.96 7.75
CA ALA A 62 -9.54 9.74 8.28
C ALA A 62 -8.63 10.87 7.77
N ASP A 63 -7.57 11.20 8.51
CA ASP A 63 -6.54 12.13 8.03
C ASP A 63 -5.69 11.46 6.94
N ILE A 64 -5.37 10.16 7.13
CA ILE A 64 -4.59 9.35 6.19
C ILE A 64 -5.32 8.03 5.92
N LEU A 65 -5.51 7.71 4.65
CA LEU A 65 -5.90 6.39 4.18
C LEU A 65 -4.67 5.65 3.65
N VAL A 66 -4.45 4.42 4.08
CA VAL A 66 -3.47 3.49 3.51
C VAL A 66 -4.21 2.35 2.83
N VAL A 67 -3.99 2.18 1.53
CA VAL A 67 -4.48 1.06 0.71
C VAL A 67 -3.30 0.12 0.43
N PRO A 68 -3.17 -0.99 1.17
CA PRO A 68 -2.07 -1.93 0.99
C PRO A 68 -2.19 -2.73 -0.31
N GLY A 69 -1.12 -3.40 -0.69
CA GLY A 69 -1.11 -4.34 -1.80
C GLY A 69 -1.27 -5.80 -1.36
N CYS A 70 -1.06 -6.66 -2.34
CA CYS A 70 -1.19 -8.11 -2.22
C CYS A 70 -0.40 -8.79 -3.33
N SER A 71 -0.17 -10.10 -3.16
CA SER A 71 0.29 -10.97 -4.23
C SER A 71 -0.72 -11.02 -5.39
N PRO A 72 -0.26 -10.99 -6.66
CA PRO A 72 -1.14 -11.29 -7.79
C PRO A 72 -1.75 -12.70 -7.66
N PRO A 73 -3.02 -12.92 -8.05
CA PRO A 73 -3.96 -11.97 -8.65
C PRO A 73 -4.93 -11.33 -7.63
N ASN A 74 -4.66 -11.38 -6.32
CA ASN A 74 -5.64 -11.06 -5.27
C ASN A 74 -6.19 -9.63 -5.33
N TYR A 75 -5.45 -8.67 -5.92
CA TYR A 75 -5.92 -7.29 -6.12
C TYR A 75 -7.17 -7.21 -6.99
N LYS A 76 -7.46 -8.23 -7.82
CA LYS A 76 -8.66 -8.27 -8.66
C LYS A 76 -9.94 -8.19 -7.82
N ALA A 77 -9.96 -8.77 -6.62
CA ALA A 77 -11.17 -8.75 -5.78
C ALA A 77 -11.54 -7.33 -5.32
N PRO A 78 -10.67 -6.57 -4.62
CA PRO A 78 -11.00 -5.19 -4.24
C PRO A 78 -11.12 -4.25 -5.45
N MET A 79 -10.43 -4.50 -6.56
CA MET A 79 -10.58 -3.71 -7.80
C MET A 79 -11.94 -3.89 -8.49
N ASN A 80 -12.65 -5.00 -8.25
CA ASN A 80 -13.95 -5.26 -8.84
C ASN A 80 -15.10 -5.18 -7.82
N ASP A 81 -14.82 -4.85 -6.56
CA ASP A 81 -15.83 -4.66 -5.52
C ASP A 81 -16.20 -3.19 -5.39
N GLU A 82 -17.33 -2.82 -5.98
CA GLU A 82 -17.75 -1.43 -6.06
C GLU A 82 -18.10 -0.82 -4.68
N ALA A 83 -18.42 -1.64 -3.68
CA ALA A 83 -18.56 -1.18 -2.30
C ALA A 83 -17.22 -0.69 -1.74
N THR A 84 -16.14 -1.45 -1.98
CA THR A 84 -14.77 -1.07 -1.59
C THR A 84 -14.31 0.19 -2.32
N LEU A 85 -14.49 0.25 -3.64
CA LEU A 85 -14.08 1.42 -4.43
C LEU A 85 -14.85 2.69 -4.01
N ASN A 86 -16.15 2.59 -3.72
CA ASN A 86 -16.93 3.71 -3.22
C ASN A 86 -16.46 4.17 -1.83
N TRP A 87 -16.16 3.25 -0.92
CA TRP A 87 -15.62 3.61 0.39
C TRP A 87 -14.28 4.35 0.27
N ILE A 88 -13.38 3.89 -0.60
CA ILE A 88 -12.12 4.59 -0.90
C ILE A 88 -12.38 6.00 -1.42
N ARG A 89 -13.30 6.17 -2.38
CA ARG A 89 -13.66 7.49 -2.93
C ARG A 89 -14.20 8.43 -1.85
N GLN A 90 -15.09 7.94 -0.97
CA GLN A 90 -15.66 8.72 0.11
C GLN A 90 -14.60 9.16 1.14
N LEU A 91 -13.73 8.24 1.57
CA LEU A 91 -12.64 8.60 2.47
C LEU A 91 -11.68 9.58 1.82
N HIS A 92 -11.36 9.38 0.53
CA HIS A 92 -10.48 10.27 -0.22
C HIS A 92 -10.92 11.73 -0.09
N GLU A 93 -12.21 12.04 -0.14
CA GLU A 93 -12.73 13.41 0.02
C GLU A 93 -12.31 14.06 1.35
N THR A 94 -12.26 13.29 2.42
CA THR A 94 -11.94 13.76 3.78
C THR A 94 -10.46 13.72 4.14
N THR A 95 -9.67 12.89 3.46
CA THR A 95 -8.24 12.71 3.79
C THR A 95 -7.39 13.94 3.46
N THR A 96 -6.42 14.20 4.34
CA THR A 96 -5.22 14.98 4.03
C THR A 96 -4.32 14.19 3.09
N TRP A 97 -4.19 12.87 3.30
CA TRP A 97 -3.42 11.98 2.43
C TRP A 97 -4.19 10.71 2.07
N THR A 98 -4.33 10.42 0.79
CA THR A 98 -4.74 9.09 0.32
C THR A 98 -3.52 8.37 -0.20
N THR A 99 -3.26 7.19 0.33
CA THR A 99 -1.98 6.53 0.10
C THR A 99 -2.15 5.07 -0.30
N SER A 100 -1.13 4.53 -0.98
CA SER A 100 -1.08 3.10 -1.24
C SER A 100 0.34 2.56 -1.20
N VAL A 101 0.43 1.25 -0.97
CA VAL A 101 1.68 0.49 -1.01
C VAL A 101 1.54 -0.61 -2.05
N CYS A 102 2.60 -0.88 -2.81
CA CYS A 102 2.68 -1.99 -3.76
C CYS A 102 1.51 -1.92 -4.77
N ASN A 103 0.82 -3.05 -4.95
CA ASN A 103 -0.33 -3.18 -5.83
C ASN A 103 -1.59 -2.41 -5.33
N GLY A 104 -1.59 -1.81 -4.14
CA GLY A 104 -2.71 -0.98 -3.68
C GLY A 104 -2.98 0.24 -4.57
N SER A 105 -1.97 0.71 -5.31
CA SER A 105 -2.12 1.73 -6.36
C SER A 105 -3.02 1.28 -7.53
N LEU A 106 -3.12 -0.03 -7.80
CA LEU A 106 -4.07 -0.56 -8.78
C LEU A 106 -5.51 -0.37 -8.31
N ILE A 107 -5.76 -0.56 -7.00
CA ILE A 107 -7.07 -0.34 -6.37
C ILE A 107 -7.43 1.15 -6.40
N LEU A 108 -6.47 2.04 -6.08
CA LEU A 108 -6.69 3.49 -6.23
C LEU A 108 -6.97 3.90 -7.69
N SER A 109 -6.30 3.26 -8.66
CA SER A 109 -6.56 3.49 -10.08
C SER A 109 -7.95 2.99 -10.49
N ALA A 110 -8.35 1.80 -10.04
CA ALA A 110 -9.70 1.27 -10.25
C ALA A 110 -10.79 2.15 -9.61
N ALA A 111 -10.49 2.81 -8.49
CA ALA A 111 -11.37 3.81 -7.89
C ALA A 111 -11.47 5.12 -8.71
N GLY A 112 -10.65 5.29 -9.76
CA GLY A 112 -10.60 6.45 -10.64
C GLY A 112 -9.69 7.58 -10.14
N LEU A 113 -8.92 7.36 -9.06
CA LEU A 113 -8.19 8.42 -8.36
C LEU A 113 -6.82 8.74 -8.98
N LEU A 114 -6.32 7.90 -9.89
CA LEU A 114 -4.98 8.03 -10.48
C LEU A 114 -4.98 8.32 -11.99
N ASN A 115 -6.12 8.71 -12.57
CA ASN A 115 -6.23 9.05 -13.99
C ASN A 115 -5.31 10.23 -14.36
N GLY A 116 -4.33 9.98 -15.22
CA GLY A 116 -3.32 10.96 -15.63
C GLY A 116 -2.28 11.29 -14.53
N ALA A 117 -2.35 10.65 -13.37
CA ALA A 117 -1.46 10.93 -12.24
C ALA A 117 -0.15 10.15 -12.36
N LYS A 118 0.98 10.80 -12.05
CA LYS A 118 2.24 10.08 -11.84
C LYS A 118 2.13 9.25 -10.56
N ALA A 119 2.39 7.95 -10.64
CA ALA A 119 2.25 7.03 -9.51
C ALA A 119 3.25 5.85 -9.62
N THR A 120 3.57 5.23 -8.49
CA THR A 120 4.36 3.99 -8.42
C THR A 120 3.51 2.83 -7.91
N SER A 121 4.04 1.62 -7.99
CA SER A 121 3.40 0.36 -7.58
C SER A 121 4.45 -0.72 -7.34
N HIS A 122 4.03 -1.98 -7.22
CA HIS A 122 4.95 -3.08 -7.46
C HIS A 122 5.50 -3.01 -8.89
N TRP A 123 6.81 -3.18 -9.07
CA TRP A 123 7.47 -3.06 -10.39
C TRP A 123 6.88 -4.03 -11.44
N GLY A 124 6.42 -5.20 -11.01
CA GLY A 124 5.76 -6.19 -11.87
C GLY A 124 4.37 -5.78 -12.38
N SER A 125 3.81 -4.68 -11.89
CA SER A 125 2.43 -4.25 -12.16
C SER A 125 2.33 -2.95 -12.94
N PHE A 126 3.46 -2.38 -13.41
CA PHE A 126 3.48 -1.08 -14.10
C PHE A 126 2.65 -1.06 -15.39
N GLU A 127 2.59 -2.16 -16.14
CA GLU A 127 1.76 -2.24 -17.35
C GLU A 127 0.26 -2.15 -17.00
N LEU A 128 -0.19 -2.90 -16.00
CA LEU A 128 -1.56 -2.86 -15.52
C LEU A 128 -1.90 -1.47 -14.95
N LEU A 129 -1.01 -0.90 -14.13
CA LEU A 129 -1.17 0.46 -13.61
C LEU A 129 -1.36 1.48 -14.74
N ARG A 130 -0.58 1.37 -15.82
CA ARG A 130 -0.70 2.22 -17.01
C ARG A 130 -2.05 2.03 -17.71
N SER A 131 -2.49 0.79 -17.89
CA SER A 131 -3.79 0.50 -18.52
C SER A 131 -4.99 1.04 -17.73
N LEU A 132 -4.82 1.25 -16.42
CA LEU A 132 -5.82 1.84 -15.52
C LEU A 132 -5.74 3.39 -15.47
N GLY A 133 -4.93 4.01 -16.33
CA GLY A 133 -4.93 5.46 -16.54
C GLY A 133 -3.82 6.24 -15.83
N ALA A 134 -3.04 5.61 -14.97
CA ALA A 134 -1.92 6.28 -14.30
C ALA A 134 -0.65 6.35 -15.19
N ILE A 135 0.31 7.17 -14.79
CA ILE A 135 1.64 7.29 -15.41
C ILE A 135 2.66 6.63 -14.48
N PRO A 136 3.05 5.36 -14.71
CA PRO A 136 3.97 4.64 -13.84
C PRO A 136 5.36 5.26 -13.79
N THR A 137 5.98 5.22 -12.62
CA THR A 137 7.39 5.60 -12.40
C THR A 137 8.04 4.61 -11.43
N ASP A 138 9.35 4.44 -11.56
CA ASP A 138 10.20 3.56 -10.74
C ASP A 138 10.65 4.17 -9.40
N GLU A 139 10.22 5.40 -9.10
CA GLU A 139 10.45 6.06 -7.82
C GLU A 139 9.83 5.24 -6.67
N ARG A 140 10.52 5.23 -5.53
CA ARG A 140 10.14 4.43 -4.36
C ARG A 140 8.89 4.95 -3.67
N VAL A 141 8.73 6.28 -3.61
CA VAL A 141 7.58 6.99 -3.06
C VAL A 141 7.29 8.17 -3.99
N VAL A 142 6.04 8.30 -4.43
CA VAL A 142 5.61 9.30 -5.41
C VAL A 142 4.43 10.07 -4.85
N ARG A 143 4.52 11.39 -4.87
CA ARG A 143 3.42 12.28 -4.49
C ARG A 143 2.80 12.93 -5.73
N HIS A 144 1.48 12.84 -5.84
CA HIS A 144 0.67 13.57 -6.81
C HIS A 144 -0.48 14.27 -6.07
N GLY A 145 -0.34 15.59 -5.85
CA GLY A 145 -1.27 16.35 -5.02
C GLY A 145 -1.33 15.80 -3.60
N LYS A 146 -2.50 15.32 -3.19
CA LYS A 146 -2.75 14.65 -1.89
C LYS A 146 -2.67 13.12 -1.94
N ILE A 147 -2.37 12.55 -3.10
CA ILE A 147 -2.19 11.11 -3.25
C ILE A 147 -0.71 10.77 -3.18
N VAL A 148 -0.36 9.76 -2.37
CA VAL A 148 1.01 9.26 -2.24
C VAL A 148 1.03 7.77 -2.51
N THR A 149 1.80 7.33 -3.50
CA THR A 149 1.94 5.91 -3.81
C THR A 149 3.36 5.46 -3.46
N ALA A 150 3.49 4.30 -2.86
CA ALA A 150 4.75 3.66 -2.53
C ALA A 150 4.92 2.39 -3.36
N ALA A 151 6.18 2.07 -3.67
CA ALA A 151 6.55 0.92 -4.49
C ALA A 151 6.29 -0.44 -3.80
N GLY A 152 7.08 -1.46 -4.10
CA GLY A 152 6.88 -2.81 -3.55
C GLY A 152 7.10 -2.92 -2.03
N ILE A 153 6.09 -3.45 -1.35
CA ILE A 153 6.13 -4.06 -0.02
C ILE A 153 6.73 -3.16 1.08
N SER A 154 8.05 -3.19 1.26
CA SER A 154 8.73 -2.49 2.36
C SER A 154 8.74 -0.97 2.21
N SER A 155 8.46 -0.44 1.02
CA SER A 155 8.39 1.00 0.78
C SER A 155 7.26 1.71 1.53
N GLY A 156 6.29 0.96 2.09
CA GLY A 156 5.30 1.52 3.00
C GLY A 156 5.92 2.16 4.24
N ILE A 157 7.06 1.65 4.71
CA ILE A 157 7.81 2.22 5.85
C ILE A 157 8.36 3.60 5.48
N ASP A 158 9.05 3.71 4.34
CA ASP A 158 9.63 4.97 3.86
C ASP A 158 8.54 6.02 3.58
N MET A 159 7.43 5.60 2.97
CA MET A 159 6.28 6.47 2.74
C MET A 159 5.72 7.01 4.06
N ALA A 160 5.55 6.16 5.08
CA ALA A 160 5.04 6.60 6.37
C ALA A 160 6.01 7.56 7.07
N LEU A 161 7.33 7.31 7.02
CA LEU A 161 8.33 8.23 7.57
C LEU A 161 8.27 9.59 6.87
N GLN A 162 8.11 9.59 5.54
CA GLN A 162 7.99 10.81 4.76
C GLN A 162 6.70 11.59 5.10
N LEU A 163 5.57 10.91 5.31
CA LEU A 163 4.31 11.50 5.75
C LEU A 163 4.43 12.09 7.15
N VAL A 164 5.06 11.38 8.08
CA VAL A 164 5.34 11.91 9.43
C VAL A 164 6.20 13.17 9.36
N ALA A 165 7.19 13.22 8.47
CA ALA A 165 8.01 14.42 8.30
C ALA A 165 7.20 15.62 7.78
N TRP A 166 6.28 15.40 6.84
CA TRP A 166 5.41 16.45 6.29
C TRP A 166 4.38 16.95 7.30
N GLU A 167 3.80 16.06 8.11
CA GLU A 167 2.70 16.40 9.03
C GLU A 167 3.17 16.82 10.43
N MET A 168 4.28 16.27 10.90
CA MET A 168 4.75 16.41 12.28
C MET A 168 6.17 16.99 12.38
N GLY A 169 6.80 17.27 11.24
CA GLY A 169 8.16 17.81 11.16
C GLY A 169 9.25 16.74 11.12
N GLU A 170 10.40 17.11 10.56
CA GLU A 170 11.54 16.21 10.36
C GLU A 170 12.05 15.57 11.65
N GLU A 171 12.12 16.33 12.74
CA GLU A 171 12.65 15.83 14.02
C GLU A 171 11.79 14.70 14.59
N MET A 172 10.46 14.77 14.43
CA MET A 172 9.58 13.67 14.81
C MET A 172 9.85 12.43 13.94
N SER A 173 9.98 12.62 12.62
CA SER A 173 10.25 11.51 11.70
C SER A 173 11.59 10.84 11.98
N LYS A 174 12.68 11.61 12.20
CA LYS A 174 13.99 11.09 12.61
C LYS A 174 13.92 10.37 13.96
N GLY A 175 13.16 10.90 14.91
CA GLY A 175 12.92 10.25 16.20
C GLY A 175 12.23 8.89 16.05
N VAL A 176 11.18 8.81 15.23
CA VAL A 176 10.50 7.54 14.91
C VAL A 176 11.43 6.57 14.20
N GLN A 177 12.20 7.03 13.21
CA GLN A 177 13.20 6.22 12.53
C GLN A 177 14.19 5.59 13.52
N LEU A 178 14.66 6.37 14.50
CA LEU A 178 15.58 5.90 15.54
C LEU A 178 14.91 4.93 16.52
N ILE A 179 13.68 5.20 16.96
CA ILE A 179 12.91 4.31 17.85
C ILE A 179 12.73 2.92 17.23
N LEU A 180 12.47 2.88 15.93
CA LEU A 180 12.27 1.64 15.18
C LEU A 180 13.59 0.99 14.73
N GLU A 181 14.73 1.63 14.98
CA GLU A 181 16.04 1.24 14.45
C GLU A 181 15.98 0.95 12.94
N TYR A 182 15.28 1.82 12.19
CA TYR A 182 15.12 1.67 10.74
C TYR A 182 16.39 2.12 10.01
N ASP A 183 17.43 1.30 10.14
CA ASP A 183 18.72 1.32 9.44
C ASP A 183 18.89 0.00 8.66
N PRO A 184 18.17 -0.17 7.54
CA PRO A 184 18.18 -1.44 6.82
C PRO A 184 19.56 -1.74 6.24
N GLN A 185 20.06 -2.96 6.49
CA GLN A 185 21.30 -3.50 5.92
C GLN A 185 21.00 -4.75 5.06
N PRO A 186 20.42 -4.60 3.84
CA PRO A 186 20.09 -5.75 3.01
C PRO A 186 21.35 -6.55 2.63
N PRO A 187 21.33 -7.89 2.74
CA PRO A 187 22.49 -8.72 2.40
C PRO A 187 22.76 -8.81 0.89
N PHE A 188 21.84 -8.32 0.05
CA PHE A 188 21.94 -8.35 -1.41
C PHE A 188 21.42 -7.05 -2.02
N ASP A 189 22.00 -6.65 -3.15
CA ASP A 189 21.58 -5.46 -3.90
C ASP A 189 20.59 -5.79 -5.04
N ALA A 190 19.57 -6.62 -4.75
CA ALA A 190 18.61 -7.11 -5.76
C ALA A 190 17.18 -6.59 -5.57
N GLY A 191 16.97 -5.63 -4.67
CA GLY A 191 15.63 -5.10 -4.34
C GLY A 191 15.00 -4.18 -5.41
N SER A 192 15.64 -3.99 -6.57
CA SER A 192 15.13 -3.20 -7.69
C SER A 192 15.50 -3.85 -9.02
N PRO A 193 14.63 -3.83 -10.05
CA PRO A 193 14.96 -4.30 -11.40
C PRO A 193 16.17 -3.59 -12.03
N HIS A 194 16.51 -2.39 -11.56
CA HIS A 194 17.69 -1.64 -12.04
C HIS A 194 19.00 -2.13 -11.43
N LYS A 195 18.94 -2.91 -10.35
CA LYS A 195 20.11 -3.39 -9.61
C LYS A 195 20.29 -4.91 -9.74
N ALA A 196 19.20 -5.65 -9.86
CA ALA A 196 19.21 -7.09 -10.03
C ALA A 196 19.73 -7.51 -11.43
N PRO A 197 20.39 -8.68 -11.55
CA PRO A 197 20.80 -9.22 -12.84
C PRO A 197 19.61 -9.40 -13.80
N ALA A 198 19.74 -8.99 -15.06
CA ALA A 198 18.66 -9.05 -16.04
C ALA A 198 18.00 -10.45 -16.17
N PRO A 199 18.76 -11.58 -16.17
CA PRO A 199 18.13 -12.91 -16.21
C PRO A 199 17.22 -13.20 -15.01
N LEU A 200 17.62 -12.71 -13.82
CA LEU A 200 16.80 -12.86 -12.60
C LEU A 200 15.53 -12.01 -12.71
N VAL A 201 15.64 -10.78 -13.22
CA VAL A 201 14.47 -9.91 -13.43
C VAL A 201 13.46 -10.55 -14.38
N GLU A 202 13.92 -11.10 -15.52
CA GLU A 202 13.02 -11.77 -16.48
C GLU A 202 12.38 -13.03 -15.88
N GLN A 203 13.13 -13.83 -15.14
CA GLN A 203 12.60 -15.01 -14.46
C GLN A 203 11.47 -14.62 -13.48
N ILE A 204 11.72 -13.65 -12.60
CA ILE A 204 10.72 -13.23 -11.61
C ILE A 204 9.53 -12.54 -12.29
N ARG A 205 9.75 -11.76 -13.36
CA ARG A 205 8.66 -11.16 -14.14
C ARG A 205 7.74 -12.22 -14.73
N GLY A 206 8.32 -13.27 -15.35
CA GLY A 206 7.55 -14.38 -15.89
C GLY A 206 6.72 -15.11 -14.82
N MET A 207 7.30 -15.34 -13.63
CA MET A 207 6.58 -15.92 -12.50
C MET A 207 5.40 -15.05 -12.04
N LEU A 208 5.61 -13.74 -11.89
CA LEU A 208 4.55 -12.80 -11.48
C LEU A 208 3.41 -12.72 -12.51
N GLN A 209 3.75 -12.75 -13.80
CA GLN A 209 2.77 -12.79 -14.88
C GLN A 209 1.93 -14.07 -14.84
N GLN A 210 2.56 -15.22 -14.61
CA GLN A 210 1.84 -16.50 -14.47
C GLN A 210 0.86 -16.47 -13.29
N PHE A 211 1.24 -15.90 -12.14
CA PHE A 211 0.33 -15.73 -11.01
C PHE A 211 -0.84 -14.80 -11.33
N SER A 212 -0.60 -13.71 -12.06
CA SER A 212 -1.64 -12.74 -12.43
C SER A 212 -2.77 -13.32 -13.30
N GLN A 213 -2.49 -14.40 -14.04
CA GLN A 213 -3.46 -15.08 -14.93
C GLN A 213 -4.38 -16.05 -14.20
N GLN A 214 -4.12 -16.35 -12.93
CA GLN A 214 -4.95 -17.24 -12.13
C GLN A 214 -6.20 -16.53 -11.59
N GLU A 215 -7.10 -17.31 -11.00
CA GLU A 215 -8.20 -16.80 -10.17
C GLU A 215 -7.67 -16.42 -8.78
N PRO A 216 -8.23 -15.37 -8.12
CA PRO A 216 -7.91 -15.05 -6.74
C PRO A 216 -8.12 -16.26 -5.83
N ASN A 217 -7.15 -16.50 -4.95
CA ASN A 217 -7.23 -17.55 -3.93
C ASN A 217 -7.27 -16.87 -2.57
N LEU A 218 -8.49 -16.48 -2.18
CA LEU A 218 -8.82 -15.69 -1.01
C LEU A 218 -9.32 -16.58 0.13
#